data_AF-A0A9E4ZNH0-F1
#
_entry.id   AF-A0A9E4ZNH0-F1
#
_cell.length_a   1.000
_cell.length_b   1.000
_cell.length_c   1.000
_cell.angle_alpha   90.00
_cell.angle_beta   90.00
_cell.angle_gamma   90.00
#
_symmetry.space_group_name_H-M   'P 1'
#
loop_
_entity.id
_entity.type
_entity.pdbx_description
1 polymer ?
#
loop_
_entity_poly.entity_id
_entity_poly.type
_entity_poly.pdbx_seq_one_letter_code
_entity_poly.pdbx_strand_id
1 'polypeptide(L)' 'MKVSNVSGKYVIEIENKKVLVEDVKDANGKRYLVFTTVSSYQLPDGNKWEVDTKDAKELKRDELPPDIKKAINMILKVL' A
#
# COMPACT_ATOMS: atom_id res chain seq x y z
N MET A 1 -16.15 6.54 -0.34
CA MET A 1 -16.13 5.09 -0.03
C MET A 1 -15.98 4.93 1.47
N LYS A 2 -16.87 4.17 2.14
CA LYS A 2 -16.70 3.87 3.56
C LYS A 2 -15.93 2.54 3.67
N VAL A 3 -14.70 2.61 4.17
CA VAL A 3 -13.88 1.44 4.46
C VAL A 3 -14.50 0.68 5.62
N SER A 4 -14.79 -0.61 5.44
CA SER A 4 -15.36 -1.45 6.50
C SER A 4 -14.27 -2.24 7.23
N ASN A 5 -13.22 -2.65 6.52
CA ASN A 5 -12.11 -3.41 7.09
C ASN A 5 -10.85 -3.27 6.22
N VAL A 6 -9.68 -3.24 6.86
CA VAL A 6 -8.38 -3.43 6.20
C VAL A 6 -7.88 -4.82 6.58
N SER A 7 -7.92 -5.74 5.63
CA SER A 7 -7.59 -7.16 5.85
C SER A 7 -6.11 -7.47 5.75
N GLY A 8 -5.31 -6.56 5.19
CA GLY A 8 -3.86 -6.68 5.13
C GLY A 8 -3.19 -5.38 4.76
N LYS A 9 -2.02 -5.14 5.35
CA LYS A 9 -1.16 -4.00 5.06
C LYS A 9 0.26 -4.51 4.82
N TYR A 10 0.84 -4.14 3.69
CA TYR A 10 2.15 -4.62 3.25
C TYR A 10 3.01 -3.46 2.78
N VAL A 11 4.29 -3.46 3.12
CA VAL A 11 5.28 -2.56 2.49
C VAL A 11 6.17 -3.40 1.60
N ILE A 12 6.28 -2.97 0.35
CA ILE A 12 7.11 -3.61 -0.66
C ILE A 12 8.01 -2.58 -1.32
N GLU A 13 9.15 -3.03 -1.81
CA GLU A 13 10.06 -2.20 -2.60
C GLU A 13 9.84 -2.50 -4.08
N ILE A 14 9.62 -1.45 -4.87
CA ILE A 14 9.47 -1.51 -6.32
C ILE A 14 10.34 -0.40 -6.93
N GLU A 15 11.32 -0.78 -7.75
CA GLU A 15 12.19 0.17 -8.47
C GLU A 15 12.74 1.28 -7.57
N ASN A 16 13.29 0.89 -6.42
CA ASN A 16 13.85 1.77 -5.37
C ASN A 16 12.83 2.68 -4.67
N LYS A 17 11.53 2.44 -4.84
CA LYS A 17 10.46 3.12 -4.10
C LYS A 17 9.80 2.15 -3.13
N LYS A 18 9.61 2.58 -1.89
CA LYS A 18 8.75 1.87 -0.94
C LYS A 18 7.29 2.17 -1.27
N VAL A 19 6.48 1.13 -1.40
CA VAL A 19 5.05 1.21 -1.68
C VAL A 19 4.30 0.46 -0.58
N LEU A 20 3.36 1.16 0.04
CA LEU A 20 2.38 0.59 0.94
C LEU A 20 1.21 0.05 0.11
N VAL A 21 0.89 -1.22 0.32
CA VAL A 21 -0.26 -1.90 -0.28
C VAL A 21 -1.25 -2.23 0.82
N GLU A 22 -2.47 -1.73 0.69
CA GLU A 22 -3.56 -2.01 1.61
C GLU A 22 -4.64 -2.81 0.90
N ASP A 23 -5.00 -3.93 1.50
CA ASP A 23 -6.12 -4.76 1.09
C ASP A 23 -7.36 -4.36 1.89
N VAL A 24 -8.29 -3.68 1.21
CA VAL A 24 -9.39 -2.97 1.83
C VAL A 24 -10.72 -3.53 1.34
N LYS A 25 -11.63 -3.78 2.27
CA LYS A 25 -13.00 -4.18 1.97
C LYS A 25 -13.94 -3.01 2.27
N ASP A 26 -14.90 -2.74 1.37
CA ASP A 26 -15.96 -1.77 1.62
C ASP A 26 -17.15 -2.41 2.37
N ALA A 27 -18.13 -1.59 2.72
CA ALA A 27 -19.35 -2.04 3.42
C ALA A 27 -20.20 -3.04 2.61
N ASN A 28 -20.06 -3.05 1.28
CA ASN A 28 -20.78 -3.97 0.38
C ASN A 28 -19.97 -5.27 0.15
N GLY A 29 -18.83 -5.39 0.81
CA GLY A 29 -17.95 -6.54 0.70
C GLY A 29 -17.06 -6.54 -0.55
N LYS A 30 -17.03 -5.44 -1.31
CA LYS A 30 -16.13 -5.30 -2.45
C LYS A 30 -14.72 -5.01 -1.98
N ARG A 31 -13.77 -5.72 -2.57
CA ARG A 31 -12.34 -5.64 -2.26
C ARG A 31 -11.64 -4.63 -3.16
N TYR A 32 -10.74 -3.86 -2.58
CA TYR A 32 -9.91 -2.86 -3.24
C TYR A 32 -8.46 -3.05 -2.78
N LEU A 33 -7.53 -2.91 -3.71
CA LEU A 33 -6.11 -2.79 -3.40
C LEU A 33 -5.72 -1.33 -3.54
N VAL A 34 -5.25 -0.72 -2.47
CA VAL A 34 -4.79 0.66 -2.44
C VAL A 34 -3.28 0.66 -2.44
N PHE A 35 -2.68 1.44 -3.34
CA PHE A 35 -1.24 1.55 -3.51
C PHE A 35 -0.82 2.98 -3.18
N THR A 36 0.00 3.14 -2.14
CA THR A 36 0.46 4.44 -1.65
C THR A 36 1.98 4.44 -1.65
N THR A 37 2.60 5.42 -2.31
CA THR A 37 4.07 5.57 -2.20
C THR A 37 4.40 6.02 -0.78
N VAL A 38 5.33 5.33 -0.12
CA VAL A 38 5.82 5.71 1.20
C VAL A 38 6.75 6.89 1.03
N SER A 39 6.22 8.08 1.28
CA SER A 39 6.95 9.34 1.24
C SER A 39 6.88 10.03 2.60
N SER A 40 7.89 10.83 2.90
CA SER A 40 7.87 11.76 4.03
C SER A 40 7.84 13.20 3.54
N TYR A 41 7.09 14.06 4.21
CA TYR A 41 7.03 15.49 3.93
C TYR A 41 7.29 16.30 5.19
N GLN A 42 8.05 17.40 5.06
CA GLN A 42 8.26 18.33 6.16
C GLN A 42 7.17 19.39 6.12
N LEU A 43 6.40 19.48 7.20
CA LEU A 43 5.32 20.44 7.35
C LEU A 43 5.88 21.84 7.68
N PRO A 44 5.14 22.92 7.36
CA PRO A 44 5.59 24.30 7.59
C PRO A 44 5.84 24.64 9.07
N ASP A 45 5.23 23.90 9.99
CA ASP A 45 5.42 24.03 11.44
C ASP A 45 6.67 23.30 11.96
N GLY A 46 7.45 22.69 11.06
CA GLY A 46 8.66 21.92 11.38
C GLY A 46 8.39 20.45 11.71
N ASN A 47 7.13 20.01 11.80
CA ASN A 47 6.79 18.62 12.02
C ASN A 47 7.04 17.78 10.75
N LYS A 48 7.31 16.48 10.92
CA LYS A 48 7.46 15.55 9.80
C LYS A 48 6.21 14.70 9.67
N TRP A 49 5.58 14.74 8.49
CA TRP A 49 4.52 13.81 8.13
C TRP A 49 5.13 12.64 7.37
N GLU A 50 4.77 11.42 7.76
CA GLU A 50 5.17 10.20 7.08
C GLU A 50 3.95 9.29 6.92
N VAL A 51 3.95 8.50 5.85
CA VAL A 51 2.95 7.46 5.67
C VAL A 51 3.06 6.45 6.80
N ASP A 52 1.94 6.20 7.49
CA ASP A 52 1.91 5.25 8.61
C ASP A 52 2.01 3.80 8.11
N THR A 53 3.16 3.20 8.42
CA THR A 53 3.54 1.84 8.04
C THR A 53 3.72 0.92 9.25
N LYS A 54 3.38 1.35 10.47
CA LYS A 54 3.67 0.61 11.70
C LYS A 54 3.12 -0.82 11.73
N ASP A 55 1.91 -1.00 11.21
CA ASP A 55 1.22 -2.30 11.17
C ASP A 55 1.43 -3.04 9.84
N ALA A 56 2.30 -2.53 8.97
CA ALA A 56 2.57 -3.13 7.68
C ALA A 56 3.60 -4.24 7.80
N LYS A 57 3.34 -5.39 7.15
CA LYS A 57 4.36 -6.41 6.97
C LYS A 57 5.30 -6.00 5.83
N GLU A 58 6.58 -5.89 6.11
CA GLU A 58 7.59 -5.78 5.05
C GLU A 58 7.71 -7.14 4.36
N LEU A 59 7.46 -7.17 3.06
CA LEU A 59 7.52 -8.38 2.24
C LEU A 59 8.30 -8.10 0.96
N LYS A 60 9.02 -9.11 0.47
CA LYS A 60 9.50 -9.08 -0.92
C LYS A 60 8.34 -9.30 -1.87
N ARG A 61 8.47 -8.79 -3.11
CA ARG A 61 7.46 -9.00 -4.16
C ARG A 61 7.10 -10.47 -4.33
N ASP A 62 8.06 -11.37 -4.17
CA ASP A 62 7.90 -12.83 -4.33
C ASP A 62 7.15 -13.50 -3.16
N GLU A 63 6.99 -12.81 -2.03
CA GLU A 63 6.27 -13.31 -0.86
C GLU A 63 4.82 -12.84 -0.83
N LEU A 64 4.45 -11.93 -1.74
CA LEU A 64 3.09 -11.43 -1.82
C LEU A 64 2.10 -12.50 -2.30
N PRO A 65 0.84 -12.40 -1.86
CA PRO A 65 -0.28 -13.15 -2.42
C PRO A 65 -0.34 -13.04 -3.96
N PRO A 66 -0.64 -14.13 -4.70
CA PRO A 66 -0.60 -14.17 -6.17
C PRO A 66 -1.47 -13.12 -6.87
N ASP A 67 -2.63 -12.83 -6.29
CA ASP A 67 -3.57 -11.81 -6.72
C ASP A 67 -3.00 -10.38 -6.60
N ILE A 68 -2.33 -10.08 -5.49
CA ILE A 68 -1.66 -8.79 -5.28
C ILE A 68 -0.47 -8.64 -6.24
N LYS A 69 0.32 -9.70 -6.43
CA LYS A 69 1.40 -9.71 -7.44
C LYS A 69 0.88 -9.36 -8.83
N LYS A 70 -0.25 -9.95 -9.23
CA LYS A 70 -0.87 -9.69 -10.53
C LYS A 70 -1.32 -8.23 -10.66
N ALA A 71 -1.90 -7.66 -9.60
CA ALA A 71 -2.32 -6.26 -9.57
C ALA A 71 -1.12 -5.29 -9.70
N ILE A 72 -0.04 -5.54 -8.96
CA ILE A 72 1.20 -4.75 -9.06
C ILE A 72 1.78 -4.81 -10.48
N ASN A 73 1.86 -6.01 -11.07
CA ASN A 73 2.35 -6.18 -12.43
C ASN A 73 1.53 -5.40 -13.46
N MET A 74 0.23 -5.19 -13.20
CA MET A 74 -0.64 -4.41 -14.06
C MET A 74 -0.36 -2.92 -13.91
N ILE A 75 -0.21 -2.43 -12.68
CA ILE A 75 0.05 -1.02 -12.39
C ILE A 75 1.42 -0.59 -12.93
N LEU A 76 2.46 -1.41 -12.76
CA LEU A 76 3.81 -1.12 -13.26
C LEU A 76 3.95 -1.11 -14.77
N LYS A 77 2.98 -1.63 -15.51
CA LYS A 77 2.95 -1.50 -16.98
C LYS A 77 2.37 -0.17 -17.44
N VAL A 78 1.70 0.55 -16.55
CA VAL A 78 0.98 1.80 -16.84
C VAL A 78 1.70 3.02 -16.27
N LEU A 79 2.58 2.81 -15.28
CA LEU A 79 3.56 3.79 -14.80
C LEU A 79 4.80 3.81 -15.72
#